data_AF-A0A6J4T709-F1
#
_entry.id   AF-A0A6J4T709-F1
#
_cell.length_a   1.000
_cell.length_b   1.000
_cell.length_c   1.000
_cell.angle_alpha   90.00
_cell.angle_beta   90.00
_cell.angle_gamma   90.00
#
_symmetry.space_group_name_H-M   'P 1'
#
loop_
_entity.id
_entity.type
_entity.pdbx_description
1 polymer ?
#
loop_
_entity_poly.entity_id
_entity_poly.type
_entity_poly.pdbx_seq_one_letter_code
_entity_poly.pdbx_strand_id
1 'polypeptide(L)'
;MGSVQKGIGDTLGSLVIIIALGAMLGKLVAESGAAQKIAAVMMNAFGRKYVRWALVVTGFIIGIPLFYGVGFVLMVPLIFSVVYQYKLPAVYIGLPMLAALSVTFGFLPPHPSPSALVVQFHADMGLTLIYGLIVAVPAIIIAGPLYSKT
;
A
#
# COMPACT_ATOMS: atom_id res chain seq x y z
N MET A 1 -33.79 8.89 -14.53
CA MET A 1 -32.66 9.50 -13.79
C MET A 1 -32.64 9.11 -12.31
N GLY A 2 -33.78 9.04 -11.61
CA GLY A 2 -33.84 8.66 -10.19
C GLY A 2 -33.20 7.32 -9.82
N SER A 3 -33.34 6.27 -10.64
CA SER A 3 -32.75 4.95 -10.34
C SER A 3 -31.21 4.94 -10.37
N VAL A 4 -30.61 5.72 -11.29
CA VAL A 4 -29.15 5.87 -11.39
C VAL A 4 -28.62 6.66 -10.20
N GLN A 5 -29.28 7.78 -9.87
CA GLN A 5 -28.89 8.65 -8.77
C GLN A 5 -29.04 7.94 -7.40
N LYS A 6 -30.09 7.12 -7.25
CA LYS A 6 -30.33 6.30 -6.06
C LYS A 6 -29.30 5.16 -5.93
N GLY A 7 -29.02 4.43 -7.01
CA GLY A 7 -27.99 3.36 -6.98
C GLY A 7 -26.57 3.89 -6.67
N ILE A 8 -26.22 5.05 -7.23
CA ILE A 8 -24.97 5.76 -6.89
C ILE A 8 -24.99 6.20 -5.42
N GLY A 9 -26.11 6.76 -4.94
CA GLY A 9 -26.29 7.21 -3.56
C GLY A 9 -26.16 6.09 -2.53
N ASP A 10 -26.77 4.93 -2.78
CA ASP A 10 -26.71 3.77 -1.88
C ASP A 10 -25.29 3.19 -1.79
N THR A 11 -24.61 3.09 -2.94
CA THR A 11 -23.21 2.59 -3.00
C THR A 11 -22.25 3.56 -2.32
N LEU A 12 -22.30 4.85 -2.68
CA LEU A 12 -21.43 5.87 -2.08
C LEU A 12 -21.75 6.12 -0.61
N GLY A 13 -23.02 6.05 -0.20
CA GLY A 13 -23.43 6.27 1.19
C GLY A 13 -22.75 5.30 2.17
N SER A 14 -22.63 4.03 1.79
CA SER A 14 -21.97 3.00 2.61
C SER A 14 -20.44 3.18 2.69
N LEU A 15 -19.81 3.79 1.67
CA LEU A 15 -18.35 3.90 1.56
C LEU A 15 -17.81 5.30 1.89
N VAL A 16 -18.66 6.33 1.89
CA VAL A 16 -18.26 7.75 2.00
C VAL A 16 -17.41 8.01 3.24
N ILE A 17 -17.79 7.44 4.39
CA ILE A 17 -17.07 7.65 5.65
C ILE A 17 -15.67 7.02 5.57
N ILE A 18 -15.58 5.80 5.06
CA ILE A 18 -14.31 5.07 4.93
C ILE A 18 -13.36 5.80 3.96
N ILE A 19 -13.89 6.25 2.82
CA ILE A 19 -13.11 6.99 1.82
C ILE A 19 -12.65 8.34 2.39
N ALA A 20 -13.53 9.09 3.03
CA ALA A 20 -13.22 10.40 3.57
C ALA A 20 -12.19 10.32 4.70
N LEU A 21 -12.39 9.42 5.67
CA LEU A 21 -11.44 9.22 6.77
C LEU A 21 -10.10 8.67 6.26
N GLY A 22 -10.12 7.70 5.34
CA GLY A 22 -8.92 7.15 4.73
C GLY A 22 -8.12 8.20 3.97
N ALA A 23 -8.77 9.07 3.20
CA ALA A 23 -8.12 10.18 2.49
C ALA A 23 -7.54 11.22 3.45
N MET A 24 -8.24 11.57 4.52
CA MET A 24 -7.70 12.49 5.53
C MET A 24 -6.48 11.88 6.24
N LEU A 25 -6.58 10.63 6.70
CA LEU A 25 -5.47 9.94 7.34
C LEU A 25 -4.26 9.79 6.40
N GLY A 26 -4.48 9.37 5.16
CA GLY A 26 -3.42 9.25 4.16
C GLY A 26 -2.72 10.58 3.89
N LYS A 27 -3.49 11.67 3.76
CA LYS A 27 -2.95 13.02 3.58
C LYS A 27 -2.16 13.48 4.81
N LEU A 28 -2.66 13.26 6.02
CA LEU A 28 -1.96 13.59 7.26
C LEU A 28 -0.64 12.82 7.39
N VAL A 29 -0.62 11.53 7.06
CA VAL A 29 0.60 10.70 7.09
C VAL A 29 1.62 11.18 6.03
N ALA A 30 1.14 11.60 4.86
CA ALA A 30 1.99 12.15 3.80
C ALA A 30 2.58 13.52 4.16
N GLU A 31 1.76 14.45 4.66
CA GLU A 31 2.17 15.82 4.98
C GLU A 31 2.99 15.92 6.27
N SER A 32 2.72 15.07 7.26
CA SER A 32 3.49 15.05 8.52
C SER A 32 4.92 14.50 8.38
N GLY A 33 5.28 13.93 7.23
CA GLY A 33 6.55 13.23 7.07
C GLY A 33 6.62 11.89 7.81
N ALA A 34 5.51 11.41 8.37
CA ALA A 34 5.45 10.17 9.13
C ALA A 34 5.86 8.96 8.27
N ALA A 35 5.45 8.92 7.00
CA ALA A 35 5.84 7.87 6.06
C ALA A 35 7.37 7.78 5.90
N GLN A 36 8.05 8.92 5.74
CA GLN A 36 9.51 9.00 5.62
C GLN A 36 10.19 8.55 6.90
N LYS A 37 9.64 8.93 8.07
CA LYS A 37 10.19 8.50 9.36
C LYS A 37 10.02 7.00 9.61
N ILE A 38 8.86 6.44 9.29
CA ILE A 38 8.60 4.99 9.39
C ILE A 38 9.61 4.22 8.54
N ALA A 39 9.80 4.65 7.30
CA ALA A 39 10.74 4.04 6.40
C ALA A 39 12.19 4.14 6.89
N ALA A 40 12.62 5.31 7.38
CA ALA A 40 13.96 5.48 7.95
C ALA A 40 14.19 4.57 9.17
N VAL A 41 13.19 4.46 10.06
CA VAL A 41 13.27 3.59 11.25
C VAL A 41 13.35 2.12 10.85
N MET A 42 12.50 1.65 9.92
CA MET A 42 12.55 0.26 9.45
C MET A 42 13.86 -0.09 8.77
N MET A 43 14.41 0.83 7.97
CA MET A 43 15.71 0.67 7.33
C MET A 43 16.85 0.55 8.35
N ASN A 44 16.83 1.34 9.41
CA ASN A 44 17.80 1.26 10.51
C ASN A 44 17.64 -0.02 11.34
N ALA A 45 16.41 -0.50 11.55
CA ALA A 45 16.12 -1.67 12.37
C ALA A 45 16.58 -3.00 11.74
N PHE A 46 16.36 -3.19 10.43
CA PHE A 46 16.71 -4.45 9.74
C PHE A 46 18.19 -4.57 9.37
N GLY A 47 18.90 -3.44 9.25
CA GLY A 47 20.32 -3.39 8.89
C GLY A 47 20.63 -3.83 7.45
N ARG A 48 21.91 -3.69 7.06
CA ARG A 48 22.43 -3.93 5.69
C ARG A 48 22.05 -5.30 5.10
N LYS A 49 22.00 -6.33 5.95
CA LYS A 49 21.79 -7.72 5.51
C LYS A 49 20.36 -8.01 5.06
N TYR A 50 19.37 -7.25 5.56
CA TYR A 50 17.94 -7.51 5.29
C TYR A 50 17.20 -6.30 4.70
N VAL A 51 17.93 -5.37 4.07
CA VAL A 51 17.37 -4.17 3.42
C VAL A 51 16.18 -4.50 2.51
N ARG A 52 16.24 -5.58 1.72
CA ARG A 52 15.12 -5.97 0.84
C ARG A 52 13.82 -6.23 1.60
N TRP A 53 13.90 -6.96 2.71
CA TRP A 53 12.74 -7.26 3.55
C TRP A 53 12.25 -6.02 4.30
N ALA A 54 13.18 -5.18 4.76
CA ALA A 54 12.85 -3.90 5.37
C ALA A 54 11.99 -3.03 4.43
N LEU A 55 12.36 -2.97 3.15
CA LEU A 55 11.65 -2.21 2.12
C LEU A 55 10.27 -2.79 1.81
N VAL A 56 10.15 -4.11 1.72
CA VAL A 56 8.85 -4.79 1.56
C VAL A 56 7.91 -4.45 2.71
N VAL A 57 8.38 -4.61 3.95
CA VAL A 57 7.57 -4.33 5.15
C VAL A 57 7.22 -2.85 5.22
N THR A 58 8.18 -1.98 4.92
CA THR A 58 7.96 -0.53 4.85
C THR A 58 6.89 -0.19 3.81
N GLY A 59 6.98 -0.76 2.61
CA GLY A 59 6.02 -0.51 1.55
C GLY A 59 4.63 -1.05 1.84
N PHE A 60 4.55 -2.17 2.54
CA PHE A 60 3.29 -2.73 3.03
C PHE A 60 2.64 -1.82 4.08
N ILE A 61 3.40 -1.39 5.10
CA ILE A 61 2.90 -0.51 6.17
C ILE A 61 2.44 0.85 5.62
N ILE A 62 3.25 1.44 4.72
CA ILE A 62 2.94 2.72 4.09
C ILE A 62 1.76 2.58 3.12
N GLY A 63 1.60 1.42 2.46
CA GLY A 63 0.52 1.19 1.52
C GLY A 63 -0.88 1.03 2.13
N ILE A 64 -0.98 0.72 3.43
CA ILE A 64 -2.28 0.59 4.11
C ILE A 64 -3.01 1.95 4.19
N PRO A 65 -2.40 3.04 4.69
CA PRO A 65 -3.06 4.33 4.82
C PRO A 65 -2.97 5.21 3.55
N LEU A 66 -2.01 4.97 2.66
CA LEU A 66 -1.74 5.88 1.55
C LEU A 66 -2.35 5.39 0.24
N PHE A 67 -2.95 6.33 -0.50
CA PHE A 67 -3.35 6.11 -1.87
C PHE A 67 -2.13 5.86 -2.75
N TYR A 68 -2.27 4.99 -3.75
CA TYR A 68 -1.19 4.57 -4.64
C TYR A 68 -0.38 5.74 -5.21
N GLY A 69 -1.05 6.77 -5.76
CA GLY A 69 -0.36 7.92 -6.33
C GLY A 69 0.48 8.70 -5.32
N VAL A 70 -0.05 8.90 -4.10
CA VAL A 70 0.67 9.61 -3.03
C VAL A 70 1.80 8.74 -2.49
N GLY A 71 1.53 7.46 -2.21
CA GLY A 71 2.52 6.49 -1.77
C GLY A 71 3.68 6.37 -2.76
N PHE A 72 3.39 6.27 -4.06
CA PHE A 72 4.40 6.19 -5.11
C PHE A 72 5.33 7.41 -5.11
N VAL A 73 4.77 8.63 -5.09
CA VAL A 73 5.55 9.88 -5.05
C VAL A 73 6.44 9.96 -3.81
N LEU A 74 5.96 9.48 -2.65
CA LEU A 74 6.76 9.41 -1.42
C LEU A 74 7.85 8.33 -1.46
N MET A 75 7.60 7.22 -2.15
CA MET A 75 8.52 6.11 -2.27
C MET A 75 9.73 6.44 -3.15
N VAL A 76 9.56 7.18 -4.23
CA VAL A 76 10.64 7.55 -5.16
C VAL A 76 11.86 8.15 -4.45
N PRO A 77 11.75 9.24 -3.67
CA PRO A 77 12.89 9.83 -2.98
C PRO A 77 13.48 8.87 -1.94
N LEU A 78 12.65 8.01 -1.33
CA LEU A 78 13.12 7.02 -0.37
C LEU A 78 13.99 5.95 -1.04
N ILE A 79 13.53 5.42 -2.18
CA ILE A 79 14.27 4.43 -2.98
C ILE A 79 15.64 5.01 -3.35
N PHE A 80 15.67 6.24 -3.88
CA PHE A 80 16.94 6.88 -4.21
C PHE A 80 17.83 7.10 -2.99
N SER A 81 17.28 7.54 -1.86
CA SER A 81 18.04 7.71 -0.61
C SER A 81 18.73 6.39 -0.18
N VAL A 82 18.02 5.28 -0.23
CA VAL A 82 18.56 3.95 0.10
C VAL A 82 19.59 3.48 -0.93
N VAL A 83 19.34 3.72 -2.22
CA VAL A 83 20.29 3.43 -3.32
C VAL A 83 21.61 4.15 -3.09
N TYR A 84 21.59 5.43 -2.77
CA TYR A 84 22.80 6.22 -2.51
C TYR A 84 23.51 5.77 -1.23
N GLN A 85 22.78 5.48 -0.16
CA GLN A 85 23.35 5.09 1.13
C GLN A 85 24.01 3.70 1.08
N TYR A 86 23.38 2.73 0.42
CA TYR A 86 23.84 1.33 0.39
C TYR A 86 24.56 0.95 -0.90
N LYS A 87 24.65 1.85 -1.88
CA LYS A 87 25.25 1.63 -3.21
C LYS A 87 24.68 0.39 -3.93
N LEU A 88 23.37 0.18 -3.81
CA LEU A 88 22.64 -0.92 -4.43
C LEU A 88 21.87 -0.43 -5.66
N PRO A 89 21.59 -1.28 -6.66
CA PRO A 89 20.81 -0.88 -7.84
C PRO A 89 19.41 -0.39 -7.47
N ALA A 90 18.91 0.62 -8.18
CA ALA A 90 17.57 1.18 -7.92
C ALA A 90 16.45 0.15 -8.14
N VAL A 91 16.55 -0.69 -9.16
CA VAL A 91 15.58 -1.76 -9.44
C VAL A 91 15.52 -2.76 -8.28
N TYR A 92 16.67 -3.08 -7.71
CA TYR A 92 16.79 -4.06 -6.62
C TYR A 92 16.10 -3.62 -5.32
N ILE A 93 16.00 -2.31 -5.10
CA ILE A 93 15.36 -1.68 -3.93
C ILE A 93 13.92 -1.28 -4.23
N GLY A 94 13.72 -0.62 -5.37
CA GLY A 94 12.44 -0.04 -5.75
C GLY A 94 11.40 -1.07 -6.11
N LEU A 95 11.79 -2.15 -6.80
CA LEU A 95 10.84 -3.15 -7.29
C LEU A 95 10.11 -3.88 -6.12
N PRO A 96 10.80 -4.34 -5.05
CA PRO A 96 10.13 -4.87 -3.86
C PRO A 96 9.22 -3.86 -3.13
N MET A 97 9.64 -2.60 -3.04
CA MET A 97 8.86 -1.55 -2.37
C MET A 97 7.58 -1.23 -3.14
N LEU A 98 7.69 -1.08 -4.46
CA LEU A 98 6.57 -0.80 -5.36
C LEU A 98 5.63 -1.99 -5.48
N ALA A 99 6.15 -3.23 -5.48
CA ALA A 99 5.33 -4.43 -5.44
C ALA A 99 4.50 -4.49 -4.16
N ALA A 100 5.12 -4.25 -3.00
CA ALA A 100 4.43 -4.19 -1.72
C ALA A 100 3.33 -3.11 -1.69
N LEU A 101 3.63 -1.90 -2.17
CA LEU A 101 2.65 -0.82 -2.29
C LEU A 101 1.48 -1.20 -3.20
N SER A 102 1.77 -1.77 -4.38
CA SER A 102 0.78 -2.11 -5.40
C SER A 102 -0.20 -3.18 -4.91
N VAL A 103 0.33 -4.24 -4.31
CA VAL A 103 -0.50 -5.34 -3.79
C VAL A 103 -1.35 -4.85 -2.62
N THR A 104 -0.77 -4.06 -1.70
CA THR A 104 -1.52 -3.52 -0.54
C THR A 104 -2.71 -2.68 -0.98
N PHE A 105 -2.50 -1.77 -1.96
CA PHE A 105 -3.56 -0.93 -2.52
C PHE A 105 -4.63 -1.72 -3.29
N GLY A 106 -4.21 -2.76 -4.03
CA GLY A 106 -5.09 -3.52 -4.92
C GLY A 106 -5.88 -4.64 -4.26
N PHE A 107 -5.35 -5.23 -3.18
CA PHE A 107 -5.87 -6.50 -2.64
C PHE A 107 -6.52 -6.36 -1.26
N LEU A 108 -6.19 -5.31 -0.49
CA LEU A 108 -6.65 -5.20 0.89
C LEU A 108 -7.78 -4.18 1.05
N PRO A 109 -8.98 -4.60 1.49
CA PRO A 109 -9.92 -3.68 2.13
C PRO A 109 -9.28 -3.11 3.41
N PRO A 110 -9.50 -1.84 3.79
CA PRO A 110 -10.61 -0.96 3.43
C PRO A 110 -10.36 -0.06 2.21
N HIS A 111 -9.34 -0.33 1.39
CA HIS A 111 -9.04 0.52 0.25
C HIS A 111 -10.27 0.67 -0.69
N PRO A 112 -10.62 1.88 -1.18
CA PRO A 112 -11.87 2.14 -1.89
C PRO A 112 -12.18 1.15 -3.03
N SER A 113 -11.16 0.71 -3.78
CA SER A 113 -11.28 -0.25 -4.86
C SER A 113 -11.74 -1.65 -4.38
N PRO A 114 -11.02 -2.37 -3.49
CA PRO A 114 -11.51 -3.59 -2.86
C PRO A 114 -12.83 -3.43 -2.11
N SER A 115 -12.98 -2.35 -1.34
CA SER A 115 -14.17 -2.12 -0.52
C SER A 115 -15.44 -1.97 -1.36
N ALA A 116 -15.35 -1.31 -2.51
CA ALA A 116 -16.48 -1.22 -3.44
C ALA A 116 -16.92 -2.58 -3.97
N LEU A 117 -15.96 -3.46 -4.28
CA LEU A 117 -16.24 -4.83 -4.73
C LEU A 117 -16.88 -5.66 -3.60
N VAL A 118 -16.38 -5.55 -2.37
CA VAL A 118 -16.95 -6.26 -1.21
C VAL A 118 -18.43 -5.90 -1.04
N VAL A 119 -18.77 -4.61 -1.10
CA VAL A 119 -20.16 -4.13 -1.01
C VAL A 119 -20.98 -4.62 -2.20
N GLN A 120 -20.45 -4.53 -3.42
CA GLN A 120 -21.16 -4.93 -4.63
C GLN A 120 -21.47 -6.44 -4.67
N PHE A 121 -20.53 -7.28 -4.24
CA PHE A 121 -20.70 -8.72 -4.17
C PHE A 121 -21.36 -9.21 -2.86
N HIS A 122 -21.74 -8.29 -1.96
CA HIS A 122 -22.35 -8.61 -0.67
C HIS A 122 -21.47 -9.55 0.18
N ALA A 123 -20.15 -9.38 0.06
CA ALA A 123 -19.16 -10.19 0.75
C ALA A 123 -18.85 -9.63 2.15
N ASP A 124 -18.30 -10.48 3.02
CA ASP A 124 -17.86 -10.04 4.35
C ASP A 124 -16.49 -9.32 4.25
N MET A 125 -16.42 -8.11 4.82
CA MET A 125 -15.23 -7.26 4.80
C MET A 125 -14.05 -7.89 5.53
N GLY A 126 -14.30 -8.56 6.66
CA GLY A 126 -13.27 -9.19 7.47
C GLY A 126 -12.70 -10.42 6.79
N LEU A 127 -13.55 -11.29 6.24
CA LEU A 127 -13.11 -12.44 5.47
C LEU A 127 -12.33 -12.02 4.22
N THR A 128 -12.81 -11.00 3.50
CA THR A 128 -12.11 -10.51 2.30
C THR A 128 -10.74 -9.93 2.65
N LEU A 129 -10.60 -9.25 3.79
CA LEU A 129 -9.31 -8.78 4.28
C LEU A 129 -8.37 -9.94 4.59
N ILE A 130 -8.86 -10.99 5.25
CA ILE A 130 -8.05 -12.18 5.56
C ILE A 130 -7.60 -12.88 4.28
N TYR A 131 -8.52 -13.16 3.35
CA TYR A 131 -8.16 -13.77 2.06
C TYR A 131 -7.23 -12.88 1.24
N GLY A 132 -7.49 -11.57 1.22
CA GLY A 132 -6.64 -10.58 0.56
C GLY A 132 -5.24 -10.57 1.13
N LEU A 133 -5.08 -10.66 2.45
CA LEU A 133 -3.78 -10.75 3.10
C LEU A 133 -3.05 -12.07 2.77
N ILE A 134 -3.77 -13.19 2.79
CA ILE A 134 -3.23 -14.52 2.44
C ILE A 134 -2.70 -14.54 1.01
N VAL A 135 -3.36 -13.86 0.07
CA VAL A 135 -2.92 -13.75 -1.33
C VAL A 135 -1.87 -12.65 -1.50
N ALA A 136 -1.93 -11.58 -0.71
CA ALA A 136 -1.00 -10.46 -0.79
C ALA A 136 0.42 -10.87 -0.40
N VAL A 137 0.60 -11.63 0.68
CA VAL A 137 1.91 -12.08 1.15
C VAL A 137 2.71 -12.83 0.05
N PRO A 138 2.19 -13.90 -0.59
CA PRO A 138 2.90 -14.59 -1.66
C PRO A 138 3.07 -13.70 -2.89
N ALA A 139 2.09 -12.87 -3.25
CA ALA A 139 2.21 -11.95 -4.38
C ALA A 139 3.37 -10.95 -4.18
N ILE A 140 3.50 -10.38 -2.98
CA ILE A 140 4.58 -9.44 -2.64
C ILE A 140 5.94 -10.16 -2.63
N ILE A 141 6.01 -11.38 -2.10
CA ILE A 141 7.26 -12.15 -2.05
C ILE A 141 7.75 -12.50 -3.46
N ILE A 142 6.84 -12.95 -4.34
CA ILE A 142 7.17 -13.34 -5.71
C ILE A 142 7.50 -12.11 -6.56
N ALA A 143 6.62 -11.10 -6.57
CA ALA A 143 6.76 -9.90 -7.40
C ALA A 143 7.86 -8.94 -6.90
N GLY A 144 8.21 -8.98 -5.61
CA GLY A 144 9.20 -8.10 -5.02
C GLY A 144 10.58 -8.76 -4.91
N PRO A 145 10.96 -9.35 -3.75
CA PRO A 145 12.31 -9.83 -3.49
C PRO A 145 12.84 -10.92 -4.44
N LEU A 146 11.95 -11.78 -4.95
CA LEU A 146 12.30 -12.85 -5.89
C LEU A 146 12.56 -12.29 -7.29
N TYR A 147 11.64 -11.48 -7.81
CA TYR A 147 11.78 -10.88 -9.13
C TYR A 147 12.95 -9.89 -9.19
N SER A 148 13.18 -9.11 -8.13
CA SER A 148 14.29 -8.14 -8.05
C SER A 148 15.68 -8.80 -7.93
N LYS A 149 15.75 -10.12 -7.86
CA LYS A 149 17.00 -10.90 -7.83
C LYS A 149 17.50 -11.27 -9.23
N THR A 150 16.64 -11.09 -10.25
CA THR A 150 16.94 -11.28 -11.68
C THR A 150 17.54 -9.99 -12.24
#